data_AF-A0A1G3QMW4-F1
#
_entry.id   AF-A0A1G3QMW4-F1
#
_cell.length_a   1.000
_cell.length_b   1.000
_cell.length_c   1.000
_cell.angle_alpha   90.00
_cell.angle_beta   90.00
_cell.angle_gamma   90.00
#
_symmetry.space_group_name_H-M   'P 1'
#
loop_
_entity.id
_entity.type
_entity.pdbx_description
1 polymer ?
#
loop_
_entity_poly.entity_id
_entity_poly.type
_entity_poly.pdbx_seq_one_letter_code
_entity_poly.pdbx_strand_id
1 'polypeptide(L)'
;MDKLFYAHVKAFLLSQQISDAPDKNLAKIQLIANSNPAGWDGKLPTTGVRVDANFCKLAEATPSRPVVPWWWYTKDKEPVPDVVRDIYKGLAFDFALVYPKASAWVYVNVEPSAEIMELMLQQEHLKAFILMSLINKNFPRAQRNSRRVRLGDVMKSSDVQKIFTFVAFREDTPAYRTIPPVLPVLSRLVHSSSKTSNWSIRLPKDKYAYGSFREIIPGL
;
A
#
# COMPACT_ATOMS: atom_id res chain seq x y z
N MET A 1 0.94 22.51 -8.46
CA MET A 1 0.88 21.09 -8.04
C MET A 1 0.55 21.04 -6.57
N ASP A 2 -0.52 20.36 -6.17
CA ASP A 2 -0.83 20.09 -4.76
C ASP A 2 0.32 19.25 -4.16
N LYS A 3 1.18 19.91 -3.36
CA LYS A 3 2.34 19.29 -2.69
C LYS A 3 1.92 18.41 -1.51
N LEU A 4 0.63 18.39 -1.17
CA LEU A 4 0.10 17.72 0.00
C LEU A 4 -0.54 16.38 -0.33
N PHE A 5 -0.54 15.93 -1.59
CA PHE A 5 -1.20 14.67 -1.95
C PHE A 5 -0.64 13.47 -1.20
N TYR A 6 0.69 13.34 -1.10
CA TYR A 6 1.35 12.32 -0.30
C TYR A 6 0.88 12.33 1.17
N ALA A 7 0.80 13.53 1.77
CA ALA A 7 0.33 13.72 3.13
C ALA A 7 -1.17 13.37 3.29
N HIS A 8 -2.00 13.60 2.26
CA HIS A 8 -3.40 13.18 2.24
C HIS A 8 -3.56 11.68 2.08
N VAL A 9 -2.74 11.02 1.26
CA VAL A 9 -2.72 9.55 1.20
C VAL A 9 -2.39 9.02 2.58
N LYS A 10 -1.33 9.53 3.23
CA LYS A 10 -1.01 9.16 4.61
C LYS A 10 -2.17 9.38 5.58
N ALA A 11 -2.87 10.52 5.49
CA ALA A 11 -4.05 10.81 6.29
C ALA A 11 -5.14 9.75 6.08
N PHE A 12 -5.47 9.45 4.82
CA PHE A 12 -6.42 8.42 4.44
C PHE A 12 -6.01 7.04 4.98
N LEU A 13 -4.75 6.64 4.84
CA LEU A 13 -4.25 5.36 5.34
C LEU A 13 -4.33 5.26 6.87
N LEU A 14 -3.94 6.31 7.60
CA LEU A 14 -4.08 6.37 9.06
C LEU A 14 -5.55 6.33 9.49
N SER A 15 -6.44 6.93 8.71
CA SER A 15 -7.89 6.93 8.95
C SER A 15 -8.50 5.51 8.95
N GLN A 16 -7.83 4.56 8.30
CA GLN A 16 -8.22 3.15 8.26
C GLN A 16 -7.89 2.40 9.55
N GLN A 17 -7.15 2.99 10.49
CA GLN A 17 -6.82 2.38 11.78
C GLN A 17 -7.97 2.55 12.79
N ILE A 18 -7.88 1.86 13.93
CA ILE A 18 -8.76 2.04 15.08
C ILE A 18 -7.90 2.53 16.24
N SER A 19 -8.44 3.44 17.04
CA SER A 19 -7.75 4.02 18.19
C SER A 19 -8.74 4.33 19.30
N ASP A 20 -8.34 4.07 20.54
CA ASP A 20 -9.07 4.46 21.75
C ASP A 20 -8.68 5.87 22.23
N ALA A 21 -8.15 6.73 21.34
CA ALA A 21 -7.56 8.01 21.72
C ALA A 21 -8.61 9.01 22.27
N PRO A 22 -8.47 9.46 23.54
CA PRO A 22 -9.41 10.43 24.14
C PRO A 22 -9.35 11.82 23.47
N ASP A 23 -8.21 12.18 22.87
CA ASP A 23 -7.98 13.48 22.23
C ASP A 23 -8.64 13.63 20.84
N LYS A 24 -9.35 12.58 20.37
CA LYS A 24 -10.02 12.52 19.06
C LYS A 24 -9.10 12.81 17.86
N ASN A 25 -7.78 12.63 18.01
CA ASN A 25 -6.82 12.95 16.96
C ASN A 25 -6.98 12.06 15.71
N LEU A 26 -7.43 10.80 15.86
CA LEU A 26 -7.80 9.96 14.71
C LEU A 26 -9.01 10.53 13.94
N ALA A 27 -10.01 11.08 14.64
CA ALA A 27 -11.14 11.76 14.00
C ALA A 27 -10.71 13.05 13.27
N LYS A 28 -9.73 13.78 13.80
CA LYS A 28 -9.10 14.92 13.09
C LYS A 28 -8.36 14.46 11.84
N ILE A 29 -7.64 13.33 11.91
CA ILE A 29 -6.98 12.74 10.73
C ILE A 29 -8.01 12.30 9.68
N GLN A 30 -9.12 11.68 10.09
CA GLN A 30 -10.24 11.36 9.21
C GLN A 30 -10.83 12.61 8.55
N LEU A 31 -10.98 13.70 9.31
CA LEU A 31 -11.40 14.98 8.76
C LEU A 31 -10.38 15.49 7.73
N ILE A 32 -9.08 15.46 8.01
CA ILE A 32 -8.03 15.86 7.06
C ILE A 32 -8.08 15.02 5.79
N ALA A 33 -8.29 13.70 5.92
CA ALA A 33 -8.43 12.82 4.77
C ALA A 33 -9.61 13.23 3.86
N ASN A 34 -10.70 13.74 4.44
CA ASN A 34 -11.95 14.02 3.73
C ASN A 34 -12.19 15.52 3.43
N SER A 35 -11.40 16.44 4.00
CA SER A 35 -11.59 17.89 3.88
C SER A 35 -10.59 18.54 2.91
N ASN A 36 -10.68 19.87 2.78
CA ASN A 36 -9.99 20.67 1.76
C ASN A 36 -8.45 20.63 1.92
N PRO A 37 -7.71 20.09 0.92
CA PRO A 37 -6.24 20.09 0.92
C PRO A 37 -5.60 21.47 1.01
N ALA A 38 -6.18 22.46 0.34
CA ALA A 38 -5.50 23.73 0.07
C ALA A 38 -5.28 24.61 1.31
N GLY A 39 -6.05 24.37 2.38
CA GLY A 39 -5.96 25.14 3.63
C GLY A 39 -5.15 24.46 4.74
N TRP A 40 -4.62 23.27 4.49
CA TRP A 40 -3.89 22.49 5.49
C TRP A 40 -2.37 22.70 5.39
N ASP A 41 -1.70 22.71 6.54
CA ASP A 41 -0.25 22.91 6.64
C ASP A 41 0.59 21.64 6.38
N GLY A 42 -0.07 20.52 6.07
CA GLY A 42 0.55 19.22 5.82
C GLY A 42 0.94 18.45 7.08
N LYS A 43 0.63 18.94 8.29
CA LYS A 43 0.98 18.28 9.55
C LYS A 43 -0.17 17.45 10.09
N LEU A 44 0.11 16.17 10.35
CA LEU A 44 -0.85 15.24 10.94
C LEU A 44 -0.75 15.27 12.47
N PRO A 45 -1.87 15.39 13.21
CA PRO A 45 -1.88 15.33 14.66
C PRO A 45 -1.66 13.88 15.13
N THR A 46 -0.41 13.43 15.11
CA THR A 46 -0.01 12.05 15.45
C THR A 46 0.36 11.88 16.92
N THR A 47 0.58 12.98 17.65
CA THR A 47 0.85 12.96 19.10
C THR A 47 -0.34 12.38 19.86
N GLY A 48 -0.06 11.46 20.79
CA GLY A 48 -1.08 10.84 21.64
C GLY A 48 -1.99 9.84 20.92
N VAL A 49 -1.83 9.62 19.61
CA VAL A 49 -2.60 8.60 18.88
C VAL A 49 -2.12 7.22 19.30
N ARG A 50 -2.99 6.48 20.02
CA ARG A 50 -2.76 5.08 20.40
C ARG A 50 -3.58 4.17 19.49
N VAL A 51 -2.97 3.71 18.40
CA VAL A 51 -3.63 2.81 17.44
C VAL A 51 -3.62 1.38 17.96
N ASP A 52 -4.70 0.63 17.71
CA ASP A 52 -4.72 -0.81 17.96
C ASP A 52 -3.78 -1.52 16.98
N ALA A 53 -2.61 -1.89 17.49
CA ALA A 53 -1.57 -2.58 16.74
C ALA A 53 -2.00 -3.98 16.24
N ASN A 54 -3.03 -4.58 16.83
CA ASN A 54 -3.57 -5.87 16.40
C ASN A 54 -4.63 -5.73 15.31
N PHE A 55 -5.15 -4.53 15.10
CA PHE A 55 -6.10 -4.24 14.03
C PHE A 55 -5.39 -3.91 12.72
N CYS A 56 -4.66 -2.79 12.68
CA CYS A 56 -4.00 -2.30 11.47
C CYS A 56 -2.74 -1.50 11.80
N LYS A 57 -1.63 -1.80 11.11
CA LYS A 57 -0.36 -1.08 11.22
C LYS A 57 -0.04 -0.39 9.91
N LEU A 58 0.32 0.90 9.96
CA LEU A 58 0.87 1.63 8.84
C LEU A 58 2.41 1.70 8.93
N ALA A 59 3.09 1.39 7.83
CA ALA A 59 4.49 1.69 7.61
C ALA A 59 4.61 2.71 6.46
N GLU A 60 5.53 3.65 6.62
CA GLU A 60 5.84 4.70 5.65
C GLU A 60 7.31 4.61 5.26
N ALA A 61 7.60 4.82 3.98
CA ALA A 61 8.94 4.86 3.45
C ALA A 61 9.65 6.13 3.91
N THR A 62 10.91 5.97 4.30
CA THR A 62 11.83 7.08 4.59
C THR A 62 13.11 6.86 3.79
N PRO A 63 13.94 7.91 3.60
CA PRO A 63 15.24 7.75 2.92
C PRO A 63 16.12 6.64 3.53
N SER A 64 16.03 6.44 4.85
CA SER A 64 16.76 5.40 5.58
C SER A 64 16.05 4.04 5.65
N ARG A 65 14.75 3.98 5.34
CA ARG A 65 13.92 2.78 5.53
C ARG A 65 12.85 2.71 4.44
N PRO A 66 13.16 2.13 3.27
CA PRO A 66 12.18 1.95 2.22
C PRO A 66 11.17 0.85 2.59
N VAL A 67 9.94 0.94 2.09
CA VAL A 67 8.93 -0.13 2.27
C VAL A 67 9.10 -1.15 1.17
N VAL A 68 9.94 -2.15 1.46
CA VAL A 68 10.32 -3.19 0.51
C VAL A 68 10.22 -4.56 1.18
N PRO A 69 9.23 -5.42 0.86
CA PRO A 69 9.08 -6.73 1.50
C PRO A 69 10.27 -7.69 1.30
N TRP A 70 11.07 -7.42 0.27
CA TRP A 70 12.17 -8.25 -0.23
C TRP A 70 13.58 -7.67 0.04
N TRP A 71 13.72 -6.63 0.87
CA TRP A 71 15.01 -5.96 1.13
C TRP A 71 16.13 -6.91 1.61
N TRP A 72 15.75 -7.99 2.30
CA TRP A 72 16.66 -8.96 2.87
C TRP A 72 17.37 -9.81 1.81
N TYR A 73 16.79 -9.98 0.62
CA TYR A 73 17.48 -10.66 -0.49
C TYR A 73 18.78 -9.94 -0.84
N THR A 74 18.80 -8.60 -0.78
CA THR A 74 20.00 -7.80 -1.09
C THR A 74 20.99 -7.95 0.04
N LYS A 75 20.50 -7.78 1.29
CA LYS A 75 21.33 -7.84 2.49
C LYS A 75 22.02 -9.20 2.63
N ASP A 76 21.31 -10.29 2.36
CA ASP A 76 21.81 -11.65 2.57
C ASP A 76 22.45 -12.27 1.32
N LYS A 77 22.47 -11.54 0.19
CA LYS A 77 22.96 -11.95 -1.13
C LYS A 77 22.30 -13.24 -1.64
N GLU A 78 20.99 -13.29 -1.49
CA GLU A 78 20.18 -14.45 -1.82
C GLU A 78 19.70 -14.37 -3.29
N PRO A 79 19.68 -15.48 -4.05
CA PRO A 79 19.28 -15.46 -5.46
C PRO A 79 17.79 -15.14 -5.58
N VAL A 80 17.40 -14.38 -6.60
CA VAL A 80 16.00 -14.00 -6.90
C VAL A 80 15.58 -14.64 -8.22
N PRO A 81 14.36 -15.23 -8.32
CA PRO A 81 13.90 -15.82 -9.57
C PRO A 81 13.88 -14.79 -10.71
N ASP A 82 14.26 -15.22 -11.92
CA ASP A 82 14.47 -14.32 -13.05
C ASP A 82 13.23 -13.50 -13.41
N VAL A 83 12.06 -14.14 -13.39
CA VAL A 83 10.76 -13.51 -13.70
C VAL A 83 10.37 -12.36 -12.76
N VAL A 84 10.98 -12.24 -11.57
CA VAL A 84 10.70 -11.17 -10.59
C VAL A 84 11.94 -10.33 -10.26
N ARG A 85 13.03 -10.52 -11.00
CA ARG A 85 14.31 -9.83 -10.76
C ARG A 85 14.20 -8.32 -10.94
N ASP A 86 13.42 -7.87 -11.91
CA ASP A 86 13.24 -6.45 -12.20
C ASP A 86 12.40 -5.77 -11.12
N ILE A 87 11.30 -6.42 -10.71
CA ILE A 87 10.48 -5.99 -9.57
C ILE A 87 11.34 -5.83 -8.32
N TYR A 88 12.15 -6.86 -8.02
CA TYR A 88 13.01 -6.89 -6.85
C TYR A 88 14.00 -5.71 -6.79
N LYS A 89 14.60 -5.35 -7.93
CA LYS A 89 15.61 -4.28 -8.01
C LYS A 89 15.00 -2.88 -8.09
N GLY A 90 13.86 -2.75 -8.76
CA GLY A 90 13.33 -1.45 -9.17
C GLY A 90 12.15 -0.94 -8.36
N LEU A 91 11.43 -1.81 -7.64
CA LEU A 91 10.19 -1.42 -6.96
C LEU A 91 10.43 -1.22 -5.45
N ALA A 92 10.03 -0.05 -4.96
CA ALA A 92 9.79 0.23 -3.55
C ALA A 92 8.38 0.80 -3.42
N PHE A 93 7.76 0.63 -2.26
CA PHE A 93 6.47 1.24 -1.97
C PHE A 93 6.65 2.46 -1.07
N ASP A 94 5.72 3.40 -1.13
CA ASP A 94 5.67 4.54 -0.21
C ASP A 94 5.04 4.15 1.12
N PHE A 95 4.02 3.29 1.08
CA PHE A 95 3.31 2.85 2.27
C PHE A 95 3.00 1.36 2.26
N ALA A 96 2.89 0.79 3.46
CA ALA A 96 2.26 -0.52 3.65
C ALA A 96 1.29 -0.49 4.84
N LEU A 97 0.07 -0.99 4.63
CA LEU A 97 -0.85 -1.34 5.71
C LEU A 97 -0.78 -2.84 5.93
N VAL A 98 -0.72 -3.24 7.20
CA VAL A 98 -0.72 -4.64 7.63
C VAL A 98 -1.90 -4.86 8.54
N TYR A 99 -2.74 -5.84 8.22
CA TYR A 99 -3.86 -6.30 9.02
C TYR A 99 -3.52 -7.66 9.63
N PRO A 100 -2.98 -7.72 10.87
CA PRO A 100 -2.40 -8.95 11.41
C PRO A 100 -3.42 -10.08 11.55
N LYS A 101 -4.64 -9.78 12.03
CA LYS A 101 -5.70 -10.79 12.22
C LYS A 101 -6.15 -11.44 10.91
N ALA A 102 -6.31 -10.63 9.85
CA ALA A 102 -6.67 -11.11 8.52
C ALA A 102 -5.48 -11.70 7.74
N SER A 103 -4.25 -11.52 8.24
CA SER A 103 -3.01 -11.80 7.50
C SER A 103 -3.04 -11.16 6.11
N ALA A 104 -3.37 -9.88 6.05
CA ALA A 104 -3.47 -9.12 4.80
C ALA A 104 -2.50 -7.94 4.76
N TRP A 105 -1.99 -7.65 3.57
CA TRP A 105 -1.05 -6.57 3.32
C TRP A 105 -1.50 -5.72 2.14
N VAL A 106 -1.48 -4.41 2.32
CA VAL A 106 -1.79 -3.42 1.29
C VAL A 106 -0.55 -2.56 1.08
N TYR A 107 0.01 -2.57 -0.13
CA TYR A 107 1.16 -1.75 -0.50
C TYR A 107 0.71 -0.64 -1.44
N VAL A 108 1.22 0.57 -1.25
CA VAL A 108 0.79 1.75 -2.02
C VAL A 108 2.01 2.49 -2.56
N ASN A 109 1.97 2.81 -3.86
CA ASN A 109 2.86 3.76 -4.52
C ASN A 109 2.09 5.03 -4.86
N VAL A 110 2.56 6.17 -4.39
CA VAL A 110 1.94 7.48 -4.59
C VAL A 110 2.56 8.14 -5.80
N GLU A 111 1.73 8.44 -6.80
CA GLU A 111 2.12 9.16 -8.01
C GLU A 111 3.40 8.58 -8.66
N PRO A 112 3.49 7.23 -8.85
CA PRO A 112 4.70 6.58 -9.33
C PRO A 112 5.08 7.04 -10.75
N SER A 113 6.37 6.92 -11.07
CA SER A 113 6.87 7.11 -12.43
C SER A 113 6.37 6.01 -13.38
N ALA A 114 6.51 6.23 -14.69
CA ALA A 114 6.14 5.25 -15.70
C ALA A 114 6.90 3.92 -15.52
N GLU A 115 8.19 3.98 -15.21
CA GLU A 115 9.01 2.78 -14.99
C GLU A 115 8.47 1.94 -13.81
N ILE A 116 8.04 2.59 -12.74
CA ILE A 116 7.44 1.91 -11.57
C ILE A 116 6.07 1.34 -11.94
N MET A 117 5.24 2.05 -12.70
CA MET A 117 3.96 1.53 -13.18
C MET A 117 4.14 0.28 -14.04
N GLU A 118 5.14 0.26 -14.92
CA GLU A 118 5.45 -0.88 -15.79
C GLU A 118 5.82 -2.12 -14.96
N LEU A 119 6.63 -1.96 -13.91
CA LEU A 119 6.95 -3.05 -12.97
C LEU A 119 5.70 -3.56 -12.24
N MET A 120 4.73 -2.69 -11.97
CA MET A 120 3.48 -3.05 -11.31
C MET A 120 2.48 -3.76 -12.25
N LEU A 121 2.66 -3.76 -13.58
CA LEU A 121 1.74 -4.43 -14.51
C LEU A 121 1.66 -5.95 -14.27
N GLN A 122 2.72 -6.56 -13.75
CA GLN A 122 2.78 -7.99 -13.46
C GLN A 122 2.19 -8.34 -12.08
N GLN A 123 0.94 -7.94 -11.83
CA GLN A 123 0.29 -8.02 -10.51
C GLN A 123 0.38 -9.40 -9.85
N GLU A 124 0.13 -10.49 -10.57
CA GLU A 124 0.18 -11.85 -10.00
C GLU A 124 1.59 -12.23 -9.54
N HIS A 125 2.61 -11.97 -10.38
CA HIS A 125 4.01 -12.22 -10.05
C HIS A 125 4.49 -11.33 -8.90
N LEU A 126 4.06 -10.06 -8.88
CA LEU A 126 4.37 -9.11 -7.82
C LEU A 126 3.80 -9.58 -6.48
N LYS A 127 2.51 -9.93 -6.42
CA LYS A 127 1.87 -10.41 -5.19
C LYS A 127 2.50 -11.72 -4.69
N ALA A 128 2.76 -12.66 -5.60
CA ALA A 128 3.43 -13.91 -5.25
C ALA A 128 4.87 -13.66 -4.76
N PHE A 129 5.59 -12.71 -5.36
CA PHE A 129 6.93 -12.33 -4.91
C PHE A 129 6.91 -11.70 -3.51
N ILE A 130 5.96 -10.82 -3.23
CA ILE A 130 5.74 -10.25 -1.90
C ILE A 130 5.50 -11.37 -0.89
N LEU A 131 4.53 -12.24 -1.14
CA LEU A 131 4.17 -13.32 -0.22
C LEU A 131 5.35 -14.27 0.01
N MET A 132 6.03 -14.68 -1.05
CA MET A 132 7.27 -15.46 -0.96
C MET A 132 8.30 -14.77 -0.06
N SER A 133 8.49 -13.46 -0.23
CA SER A 133 9.43 -12.66 0.57
C SER A 133 9.02 -12.59 2.04
N LEU A 134 7.72 -12.46 2.32
CA LEU A 134 7.16 -12.43 3.67
C LEU A 134 7.28 -13.77 4.40
N ILE A 135 7.20 -14.89 3.68
CA ILE A 135 7.40 -16.23 4.26
C ILE A 135 8.89 -16.48 4.48
N ASN A 136 9.70 -16.31 3.43
CA ASN A 136 11.10 -16.71 3.44
C ASN A 136 11.95 -15.91 4.45
N LYS A 137 11.60 -14.65 4.73
CA LYS A 137 12.29 -13.84 5.76
C LYS A 137 12.22 -14.47 7.16
N ASN A 138 11.24 -15.35 7.43
CA ASN A 138 11.06 -15.99 8.71
C ASN A 138 11.92 -17.25 8.88
N PHE A 139 12.57 -17.74 7.81
CA PHE A 139 13.49 -18.86 7.91
C PHE A 139 14.91 -18.39 8.25
N PRO A 140 15.59 -19.05 9.22
CA PRO A 140 17.01 -18.82 9.47
C PRO A 140 17.83 -19.09 8.21
N ARG A 141 18.90 -18.31 7.98
CA ARG A 141 19.75 -18.38 6.77
C ARG A 141 20.17 -19.82 6.41
N ALA A 142 20.59 -20.60 7.41
CA ALA A 142 21.03 -21.99 7.23
C ALA A 142 19.92 -22.94 6.72
N GLN A 143 18.64 -22.60 6.93
CA GLN A 143 17.50 -23.44 6.55
C GLN A 143 16.81 -22.98 5.27
N ARG A 144 17.21 -21.84 4.69
CA ARG A 144 16.49 -21.26 3.56
C ARG A 144 16.55 -22.15 2.34
N ASN A 145 17.71 -22.66 1.92
CA ASN A 145 17.79 -23.49 0.70
C ASN A 145 16.86 -24.71 0.71
N SER A 146 16.63 -25.33 1.88
CA SER A 146 15.75 -26.50 2.01
C SER A 146 14.29 -26.16 2.29
N ARG A 147 14.00 -24.98 2.87
CA ARG A 147 12.63 -24.57 3.26
C ARG A 147 12.03 -23.46 2.41
N ARG A 148 12.81 -22.86 1.50
CA ARG A 148 12.39 -21.72 0.68
C ARG A 148 11.21 -22.12 -0.19
N VAL A 149 10.15 -21.32 -0.11
CA VAL A 149 9.00 -21.51 -0.98
C VAL A 149 9.36 -21.05 -2.38
N ARG A 150 8.95 -21.84 -3.39
CA ARG A 150 9.18 -21.51 -4.80
C ARG A 150 8.04 -20.63 -5.31
N LEU A 151 8.36 -19.73 -6.24
CA LEU A 151 7.38 -18.79 -6.81
C LEU A 151 6.16 -19.52 -7.39
N GLY A 152 6.37 -20.61 -8.13
CA GLY A 152 5.28 -21.39 -8.74
C GLY A 152 4.34 -22.05 -7.73
N ASP A 153 4.81 -22.36 -6.51
CA ASP A 153 3.96 -22.88 -5.43
C ASP A 153 3.14 -21.74 -4.82
N VAL A 154 3.78 -20.58 -4.61
CA VAL A 154 3.10 -19.38 -4.08
C VAL A 154 2.01 -18.91 -5.03
N MET A 155 2.25 -18.89 -6.34
CA MET A 155 1.25 -18.48 -7.34
C MET A 155 -0.04 -19.32 -7.32
N LYS A 156 0.01 -20.55 -6.80
CA LYS A 156 -1.16 -21.42 -6.63
C LYS A 156 -1.87 -21.22 -5.29
N SER A 157 -1.26 -20.50 -4.36
CA SER A 157 -1.81 -20.28 -3.03
C SER A 157 -2.92 -19.23 -3.03
N SER A 158 -4.01 -19.52 -2.32
CA SER A 158 -5.07 -18.53 -2.07
C SER A 158 -4.59 -17.36 -1.22
N ASP A 159 -3.49 -17.51 -0.46
CA ASP A 159 -2.91 -16.43 0.35
C ASP A 159 -2.37 -15.27 -0.50
N VAL A 160 -2.11 -15.47 -1.80
CA VAL A 160 -1.74 -14.39 -2.73
C VAL A 160 -2.86 -13.34 -2.80
N GLN A 161 -4.12 -13.74 -2.63
CA GLN A 161 -5.26 -12.82 -2.62
C GLN A 161 -5.32 -11.94 -1.37
N LYS A 162 -4.48 -12.20 -0.35
CA LYS A 162 -4.32 -11.34 0.82
C LYS A 162 -3.25 -10.26 0.63
N ILE A 163 -2.58 -10.24 -0.53
CA ILE A 163 -1.61 -9.21 -0.92
C ILE A 163 -2.25 -8.28 -1.94
N PHE A 164 -2.31 -7.00 -1.59
CA PHE A 164 -2.82 -5.94 -2.45
C PHE A 164 -1.73 -4.94 -2.76
N THR A 165 -1.67 -4.45 -3.99
CA THR A 165 -0.77 -3.38 -4.39
C THR A 165 -1.56 -2.33 -5.16
N PHE A 166 -1.33 -1.04 -4.88
CA PHE A 166 -2.10 0.06 -5.44
C PHE A 166 -1.21 1.17 -5.95
N VAL A 167 -1.63 1.75 -7.07
CA VAL A 167 -1.15 3.07 -7.51
C VAL A 167 -2.11 4.13 -6.97
N ALA A 168 -1.58 5.08 -6.20
CA ALA A 168 -2.34 6.19 -5.65
C ALA A 168 -2.12 7.47 -6.45
N PHE A 169 -3.19 8.15 -6.85
CA PHE A 169 -3.10 9.35 -7.69
C PHE A 169 -4.28 10.30 -7.52
N ARG A 170 -4.13 11.53 -8.03
CA ARG A 170 -5.22 12.52 -8.08
C ARG A 170 -5.95 12.44 -9.42
N GLU A 171 -7.27 12.23 -9.38
CA GLU A 171 -8.07 12.07 -10.60
C GLU A 171 -8.17 13.35 -11.46
N ASP A 172 -8.06 14.50 -10.82
CA ASP A 172 -8.09 15.82 -11.46
C ASP A 172 -6.81 16.11 -12.26
N THR A 173 -5.74 15.33 -12.07
CA THR A 173 -4.45 15.53 -12.73
C THR A 173 -4.39 14.75 -14.06
N PRO A 174 -4.26 15.44 -15.22
CA PRO A 174 -4.31 14.79 -16.54
C PRO A 174 -3.28 13.69 -16.75
N ALA A 175 -2.09 13.80 -16.12
CA ALA A 175 -1.00 12.83 -16.23
C ALA A 175 -1.38 11.41 -15.76
N TYR A 176 -2.42 11.28 -14.94
CA TYR A 176 -2.85 10.00 -14.38
C TYR A 176 -4.15 9.47 -15.00
N ARG A 177 -4.67 10.12 -16.06
CA ARG A 177 -5.79 9.59 -16.87
C ARG A 177 -5.38 8.40 -17.73
N THR A 178 -4.08 8.15 -17.87
CA THR A 178 -3.49 7.08 -18.68
C THR A 178 -3.08 5.85 -17.85
N ILE A 179 -3.47 5.78 -16.57
CA ILE A 179 -3.15 4.62 -15.74
C ILE A 179 -3.74 3.35 -16.36
N PRO A 180 -2.93 2.30 -16.59
CA PRO A 180 -3.41 1.05 -17.16
C PRO A 180 -4.55 0.43 -16.34
N PRO A 181 -5.66 -0.01 -16.97
CA PRO A 181 -6.85 -0.50 -16.27
C PRO A 181 -6.64 -1.83 -15.52
N VAL A 182 -5.51 -2.49 -15.77
CA VAL A 182 -5.08 -3.71 -15.06
C VAL A 182 -4.49 -3.43 -13.68
N LEU A 183 -4.13 -2.18 -13.38
CA LEU A 183 -3.57 -1.80 -12.09
C LEU A 183 -4.71 -1.51 -11.10
N PRO A 184 -4.66 -2.07 -9.87
CA PRO A 184 -5.49 -1.61 -8.79
C PRO A 184 -5.10 -0.17 -8.42
N VAL A 185 -6.09 0.67 -8.14
CA VAL A 185 -5.86 2.10 -7.88
C VAL A 185 -6.51 2.60 -6.61
N LEU A 186 -5.85 3.57 -5.97
CA LEU A 186 -6.39 4.41 -4.89
C LEU A 186 -6.42 5.86 -5.40
N SER A 187 -7.57 6.34 -5.82
CA SER A 187 -7.68 7.67 -6.39
C SER A 187 -8.36 8.65 -5.44
N ARG A 188 -8.04 9.93 -5.59
CA ARG A 188 -8.72 11.02 -4.90
C ARG A 188 -9.23 12.04 -5.90
N LEU A 189 -10.51 12.39 -5.78
CA LEU A 189 -11.12 13.52 -6.48
C LEU A 189 -11.53 14.58 -5.44
N VAL A 190 -11.12 15.82 -5.63
CA VAL A 190 -11.57 16.94 -4.78
C VAL A 190 -12.68 17.68 -5.49
N HIS A 191 -13.87 17.72 -4.90
CA HIS A 191 -14.99 18.45 -5.48
C HIS A 191 -14.79 19.95 -5.34
N SER A 192 -14.83 20.68 -6.45
CA SER A 192 -14.56 22.13 -6.47
C SER A 192 -15.54 22.95 -5.63
N SER A 193 -16.79 22.51 -5.51
CA SER A 193 -17.86 23.21 -4.78
C SER A 193 -17.84 22.96 -3.26
N SER A 194 -17.77 21.70 -2.84
CA SER A 194 -17.77 21.32 -1.42
C SER A 194 -16.38 21.32 -0.79
N LYS A 195 -15.32 21.32 -1.62
CA LYS A 195 -13.92 21.15 -1.22
C LYS A 195 -13.69 19.86 -0.42
N THR A 196 -14.55 18.86 -0.60
CA THR A 196 -14.43 17.54 0.03
C THR A 196 -13.62 16.61 -0.86
N SER A 197 -12.79 15.79 -0.22
CA SER A 197 -12.00 14.75 -0.88
C SER A 197 -12.79 13.46 -0.93
N ASN A 198 -13.06 12.96 -2.13
CA ASN A 198 -13.65 11.65 -2.36
C ASN A 198 -12.56 10.66 -2.74
N TRP A 199 -12.41 9.64 -1.90
CA TRP A 199 -11.47 8.54 -2.13
C TRP A 199 -12.18 7.38 -2.81
N SER A 200 -11.48 6.75 -3.76
CA SER A 200 -11.99 5.59 -4.48
C SER A 200 -10.88 4.56 -4.60
N ILE A 201 -11.14 3.36 -4.08
CA ILE A 201 -10.33 2.18 -4.33
C ILE A 201 -11.02 1.40 -5.44
N ARG A 202 -10.30 1.11 -6.53
CA ARG A 202 -10.81 0.32 -7.64
C ARG A 202 -9.91 -0.86 -7.91
N LEU A 203 -10.53 -2.03 -8.06
CA LEU A 203 -9.86 -3.27 -8.41
C LEU A 203 -10.08 -3.57 -9.90
N PRO A 204 -9.10 -4.19 -10.58
CA PRO A 204 -9.24 -4.55 -11.99
C PRO A 204 -10.46 -5.47 -12.19
N LYS A 205 -11.23 -5.20 -13.24
CA LYS A 205 -12.46 -5.94 -13.64
C LYS A 205 -13.66 -5.78 -12.69
N ASP A 206 -13.48 -5.11 -11.57
CA ASP A 206 -14.57 -4.87 -10.63
C ASP A 206 -15.38 -3.64 -11.06
N LYS A 207 -16.70 -3.72 -10.93
CA LYS A 207 -17.60 -2.60 -11.30
C LYS A 207 -17.78 -1.62 -10.13
N TYR A 208 -17.49 -2.06 -8.92
CA TYR A 208 -17.67 -1.30 -7.71
C TYR A 208 -16.41 -0.50 -7.37
N ALA A 209 -16.63 0.67 -6.76
CA ALA A 209 -15.60 1.48 -6.14
C ALA A 209 -15.79 1.41 -4.63
N TYR A 210 -14.70 1.24 -3.89
CA TYR A 210 -14.70 1.08 -2.44
C TYR A 210 -14.16 2.35 -1.77
N GLY A 211 -14.68 2.69 -0.59
CA GLY A 211 -14.21 3.83 0.20
C GLY A 211 -13.10 3.46 1.20
N SER A 212 -12.95 2.17 1.49
CA SER A 212 -12.02 1.65 2.49
C SER A 212 -11.40 0.31 2.06
N PHE A 213 -10.15 0.06 2.47
CA PHE A 213 -9.53 -1.25 2.31
C PHE A 213 -10.22 -2.34 3.13
N ARG A 214 -10.97 -1.99 4.18
CA ARG A 214 -11.75 -2.95 4.97
C ARG A 214 -12.84 -3.62 4.15
N GLU A 215 -13.37 -2.94 3.13
CA GLU A 215 -14.42 -3.47 2.27
C GLU A 215 -13.91 -4.56 1.31
N ILE A 216 -12.60 -4.60 1.04
CA ILE A 216 -12.00 -5.55 0.09
C ILE A 216 -11.15 -6.63 0.74
N ILE A 217 -10.76 -6.46 2.01
CA ILE A 217 -9.92 -7.43 2.71
C ILE A 217 -10.82 -8.51 3.33
N PRO A 218 -10.66 -9.79 2.94
CA PRO A 218 -11.47 -10.86 3.50
C PRO A 218 -11.27 -11.00 5.01
N GLY A 219 -12.38 -11.10 5.74
CA GLY A 219 -12.37 -11.39 7.18
C GLY A 219 -12.09 -10.18 8.10
N LEU A 220 -12.22 -8.95 7.58
CA LEU A 220 -12.27 -7.71 8.36
C LEU A 220 -13.69 -7.19 8.56
#